data_AF-A0A2H0DKM2-F1
#
_entry.id   AF-A0A2H0DKM2-F1
#
_cell.length_a   1.000
_cell.length_b   1.000
_cell.length_c   1.000
_cell.angle_alpha   90.00
_cell.angle_beta   90.00
_cell.angle_gamma   90.00
#
_symmetry.space_group_name_H-M   'P 1'
#
loop_
_entity.id
_entity.type
_entity.pdbx_description
1 polymer ?
#
loop_
_entity_poly.entity_id
_entity_poly.type
_entity_poly.pdbx_seq_one_letter_code
_entity_poly.pdbx_strand_id
1 'polypeptide(L)'
;MTRAFAVLLLLTVPVLTRAAESTRTLLERMERTASRMEGAHPLDRRFAFKELEGFRGAFKDRGVLGVRALAHYLELKDRPLSVRLHAAGFLGSIGDAEGYPALRRTALDSDEDPGLRSTAVLALGSIRVPPRTVRAVFESLLQDSIPPLVEREALGQLAKIGTRSVGATLSAAKRYAASEDSLSRIAAKHATTALEKSPLPEATLALFDLLRHLRGDSPLRGSVLTALSGRNPQGPFSRRDRETLEEILFEPHLTRALQAARLLGRTRDSRAVEALSRLLRTSPSTQLLAEACDALAAIGDPRGREALARLRDGLSNDSRFRMDPKAGEHAARIEAAAAVFDAQATPPPATPPGPAAVVLFRYEGWPGEGRPVIVWAGPGDALALKREPSRAAQDVEPLKVTPGTEVDFTHSLVITRESGLARVSRKAAVSGSSYGKTEIIDAPAYRTPKPTEEFPLKEGDLLEILAYRAEGSCFIRVPMSGRVIESACPENTDFLKILEQPKTDWWLRASGPGGVFGWFLSDAPGLEFRSRRF
;
A
#
# COMPACT_ATOMS: atom_id res chain seq x y z
N MET A 1 34.25 55.05 75.51
CA MET A 1 33.86 53.65 75.25
C MET A 1 32.67 53.70 74.29
N THR A 2 32.64 53.19 73.06
CA THR A 2 33.56 52.39 72.24
C THR A 2 32.92 52.41 70.83
N ARG A 3 33.67 52.83 69.79
CA ARG A 3 33.85 52.18 68.46
C ARG A 3 32.82 51.11 68.05
N ALA A 4 32.48 50.85 66.80
CA ALA A 4 32.83 51.32 65.45
C ALA A 4 32.02 50.42 64.50
N PHE A 5 31.67 50.90 63.31
CA PHE A 5 32.05 50.32 62.01
C PHE A 5 31.13 50.85 60.91
N ALA A 6 31.69 51.77 60.14
CA ALA A 6 31.27 52.05 58.79
C ALA A 6 31.62 50.84 57.91
N VAL A 7 30.65 50.31 57.17
CA VAL A 7 30.90 49.47 56.00
C VAL A 7 30.61 50.32 54.77
N LEU A 8 31.70 50.85 54.22
CA LEU A 8 31.77 51.55 52.95
C LEU A 8 31.61 50.52 51.82
N LEU A 9 30.39 50.31 51.33
CA LEU A 9 30.17 49.54 50.11
C LEU A 9 30.46 50.44 48.89
N LEU A 10 31.73 50.48 48.50
CA LEU A 10 32.18 50.96 47.19
C LEU A 10 31.60 50.03 46.11
N LEU A 11 30.39 50.32 45.66
CA LEU A 11 29.92 49.83 44.36
C LEU A 11 30.64 50.64 43.28
N THR A 12 31.75 50.09 42.83
CA THR A 12 32.37 50.42 41.55
C THR A 12 31.33 50.25 40.46
N VAL A 13 30.74 51.36 40.04
CA VAL A 13 30.01 51.47 38.78
C VAL A 13 30.97 51.04 37.67
N PRO A 14 30.67 50.00 36.87
CA PRO A 14 31.46 49.73 35.69
C PRO A 14 31.19 50.86 34.70
N VAL A 15 32.14 51.79 34.62
CA VAL A 15 32.33 52.63 33.44
C VAL A 15 32.60 51.69 32.27
N LEU A 16 31.65 51.60 31.34
CA LEU A 16 31.86 51.46 29.90
C LEU A 16 30.50 51.57 29.18
N THR A 17 29.79 52.68 29.40
CA THR A 17 28.81 53.15 28.42
C THR A 17 29.58 53.63 27.19
N ARG A 18 29.93 52.72 26.28
CA ARG A 18 29.97 53.10 24.86
C ARG A 18 28.53 53.52 24.57
N ALA A 19 28.28 54.81 24.40
CA ALA A 19 26.96 55.29 24.00
C ALA A 19 26.51 54.42 22.82
N ALA A 20 25.41 53.69 22.98
CA ALA A 20 24.94 52.79 21.97
C ALA A 20 24.71 53.61 20.70
N GLU A 21 25.55 53.39 19.69
CA GLU A 21 25.54 54.15 18.45
C GLU A 21 24.12 54.20 17.87
N SER A 22 23.63 55.35 17.43
CA SER A 22 22.27 55.42 16.88
C SER A 22 22.13 54.57 15.61
N THR A 23 20.91 54.14 15.27
CA THR A 23 20.64 53.45 13.98
C THR A 23 21.01 54.31 12.78
N ARG A 24 20.84 55.63 12.90
CA ARG A 24 21.25 56.62 11.88
C ARG A 24 22.76 56.59 11.65
N THR A 25 23.56 56.67 12.72
CA THR A 25 25.03 56.63 12.62
C THR A 25 25.55 55.30 12.04
N LEU A 26 24.86 54.18 12.28
CA LEU A 26 25.18 52.90 11.65
C LEU A 26 24.95 52.96 10.13
N LEU A 27 23.81 53.49 9.68
CA LEU A 27 23.50 53.64 8.25
C LEU A 27 24.49 54.57 7.54
N GLU A 28 24.83 55.71 8.15
CA GLU A 28 25.84 56.65 7.63
C GLU A 28 27.24 56.02 7.52
N ARG A 29 27.57 55.07 8.40
CA ARG A 29 28.80 54.29 8.28
C ARG A 29 28.72 53.25 7.19
N MET A 30 27.57 52.57 7.02
CA MET A 30 27.37 51.66 5.90
C MET A 30 27.52 52.40 4.57
N GLU A 31 26.95 53.61 4.42
CA GLU A 31 27.14 54.45 3.23
C GLU A 31 28.62 54.74 2.96
N ARG A 32 29.38 55.16 3.98
CA ARG A 32 30.84 55.38 3.86
C ARG A 32 31.64 54.11 3.54
N THR A 33 31.19 52.95 4.03
CA THR A 33 31.83 51.67 3.70
C THR A 33 31.50 51.25 2.28
N ALA A 34 30.26 51.47 1.83
CA ALA A 34 29.83 51.19 0.47
C ALA A 34 30.52 52.10 -0.56
N SER A 35 30.70 53.40 -0.27
CA SER A 35 31.36 54.34 -1.19
C SER A 35 32.81 53.96 -1.46
N ARG A 36 33.50 53.30 -0.51
CA ARG A 36 34.86 52.77 -0.69
C ARG A 36 34.92 51.61 -1.70
N MET A 37 33.79 51.02 -2.09
CA MET A 37 33.76 49.92 -3.06
C MET A 37 33.78 50.40 -4.51
N GLU A 38 33.36 51.65 -4.76
CA GLU A 38 33.29 52.22 -6.10
C GLU A 38 34.70 52.44 -6.67
N GLY A 39 34.99 51.83 -7.82
CA GLY A 39 36.32 51.90 -8.46
C GLY A 39 37.44 51.14 -7.73
N ALA A 40 37.15 50.48 -6.60
CA ALA A 40 38.17 49.84 -5.78
C ALA A 40 38.64 48.48 -6.33
N HIS A 41 39.86 48.11 -5.96
CA HIS A 41 40.45 46.81 -6.28
C HIS A 41 39.57 45.66 -5.73
N PRO A 42 39.47 44.49 -6.40
CA PRO A 42 38.61 43.38 -5.96
C PRO A 42 38.81 42.94 -4.50
N LEU A 43 40.04 42.99 -3.97
CA LEU A 43 40.32 42.66 -2.57
C LEU A 43 39.72 43.68 -1.60
N ASP A 44 39.86 44.98 -1.89
CA ASP A 44 39.30 46.04 -1.05
C ASP A 44 37.77 46.01 -1.07
N ARG A 45 37.17 45.73 -2.24
CA ARG A 45 35.73 45.46 -2.35
C ARG A 45 35.30 44.30 -1.49
N ARG A 46 36.08 43.20 -1.44
CA ARG A 46 35.79 42.04 -0.59
C ARG A 46 35.89 42.38 0.89
N PHE A 47 36.86 43.19 1.30
CA PHE A 47 36.99 43.63 2.70
C PHE A 47 35.85 44.56 3.10
N ALA A 48 35.52 45.56 2.28
CA ALA A 48 34.41 46.47 2.52
C ALA A 48 33.06 45.72 2.56
N PHE A 49 32.84 44.75 1.67
CA PHE A 49 31.65 43.89 1.70
C PHE A 49 31.55 43.11 3.03
N LYS A 50 32.66 42.52 3.49
CA LYS A 50 32.71 41.82 4.79
C LYS A 50 32.45 42.79 5.96
N GLU A 51 32.93 44.02 5.86
CA GLU A 51 32.67 45.06 6.86
C GLU A 51 31.18 45.44 6.89
N LEU A 52 30.53 45.60 5.72
CA LEU A 52 29.09 45.82 5.62
C LEU A 52 28.30 44.70 6.30
N GLU A 53 28.61 43.44 6.01
CA GLU A 53 27.99 42.28 6.65
C GLU A 53 28.07 42.29 8.19
N GLY A 54 29.13 42.90 8.74
CA GLY A 54 29.33 43.06 10.18
C GLY A 54 28.30 43.96 10.86
N PHE A 55 27.63 44.86 10.14
CA PHE A 55 26.62 45.77 10.71
C PHE A 55 25.32 45.06 11.12
N ARG A 56 25.06 43.87 10.58
CA ARG A 56 23.85 43.08 10.87
C ARG A 56 23.60 42.90 12.37
N GLY A 57 24.64 42.54 13.12
CA GLY A 57 24.56 42.33 14.58
C GLY A 57 24.15 43.61 15.30
N ALA A 58 24.71 44.75 14.91
CA ALA A 58 24.38 46.04 15.52
C ALA A 58 22.90 46.42 15.30
N PHE A 59 22.32 46.16 14.13
CA PHE A 59 20.88 46.38 13.93
C PHE A 59 20.03 45.40 14.74
N LYS A 60 20.45 44.12 14.83
CA LYS A 60 19.78 43.11 15.65
C LYS A 60 19.74 43.48 17.13
N ASP A 61 20.84 43.97 17.68
CA ASP A 61 20.97 44.36 19.10
C ASP A 61 20.06 45.55 19.48
N ARG A 62 19.60 46.31 18.48
CA ARG A 62 18.67 47.44 18.65
C ARG A 62 17.20 47.04 18.52
N GLY A 63 16.91 45.74 18.41
CA GLY A 63 15.57 45.18 18.36
C GLY A 63 14.69 45.84 17.30
N VAL A 64 13.45 46.15 17.66
CA VAL A 64 12.45 46.75 16.75
C VAL A 64 12.90 48.08 16.14
N LEU A 65 13.69 48.88 16.86
CA LEU A 65 14.19 50.16 16.34
C LEU A 65 15.21 49.94 15.21
N GLY A 66 16.06 48.91 15.34
CA GLY A 66 16.98 48.51 14.28
C GLY A 66 16.24 48.04 13.03
N VAL A 67 15.22 47.20 13.20
CA VAL A 67 14.37 46.71 12.11
C VAL A 67 13.65 47.86 11.41
N ARG A 68 13.03 48.78 12.15
CA ARG A 68 12.35 49.95 11.58
C ARG A 68 13.28 50.88 10.83
N ALA A 69 14.50 51.08 11.33
CA ALA A 69 15.50 51.89 10.64
C ALA A 69 15.92 51.27 9.30
N LEU A 70 16.17 49.95 9.27
CA LEU A 70 16.47 49.23 8.03
C LEU A 70 15.28 49.23 7.06
N ALA A 71 14.06 49.02 7.56
CA ALA A 71 12.84 49.03 6.76
C ALA A 71 12.57 50.40 6.13
N HIS A 72 12.75 51.48 6.89
CA HIS A 72 12.64 52.83 6.35
C HIS A 72 13.74 53.11 5.31
N TYR A 73 15.00 52.78 5.62
CA TYR A 73 16.12 53.01 4.70
C TYR A 73 15.96 52.26 3.37
N LEU A 74 15.43 51.03 3.41
CA LEU A 74 15.16 50.23 2.22
C LEU A 74 14.27 50.96 1.19
N GLU A 75 13.36 51.82 1.64
CA GLU A 75 12.38 52.51 0.80
C GLU A 75 12.89 53.86 0.24
N LEU A 76 14.05 54.32 0.70
CA LEU A 76 14.65 55.57 0.23
C LEU A 76 15.35 55.34 -1.12
N LYS A 77 14.63 55.60 -2.22
CA LYS A 77 15.11 55.35 -3.60
C LYS A 77 16.35 56.15 -4.01
N ASP A 78 16.60 57.28 -3.35
CA ASP A 78 17.77 58.15 -3.54
C ASP A 78 19.05 57.60 -2.89
N ARG A 79 18.94 56.56 -2.05
CA ARG A 79 20.06 56.01 -1.29
C ARG A 79 20.85 54.96 -2.05
N PRO A 80 22.14 54.77 -1.71
CA PRO A 80 23.00 53.80 -2.40
C PRO A 80 22.40 52.39 -2.43
N LEU A 81 22.23 51.83 -3.64
CA LEU A 81 21.66 50.51 -3.89
C LEU A 81 22.38 49.41 -3.10
N SER A 82 23.71 49.47 -3.01
CA SER A 82 24.52 48.52 -2.24
C SER A 82 24.11 48.45 -0.77
N VAL A 83 23.84 49.59 -0.13
CA VAL A 83 23.39 49.63 1.27
C VAL A 83 21.93 49.15 1.39
N ARG A 84 21.06 49.51 0.43
CA ARG A 84 19.66 49.03 0.38
C ARG A 84 19.59 47.50 0.25
N LEU A 85 20.48 46.89 -0.55
CA LEU A 85 20.63 45.43 -0.64
C LEU A 85 20.99 44.81 0.70
N HIS A 86 21.97 45.37 1.42
CA HIS A 86 22.32 44.91 2.77
C HIS A 86 21.17 45.13 3.76
N ALA A 87 20.43 46.23 3.65
CA ALA A 87 19.27 46.48 4.50
C ALA A 87 18.19 45.40 4.32
N ALA A 88 17.82 45.06 3.07
CA ALA A 88 16.91 43.96 2.79
C ALA A 88 17.45 42.62 3.31
N GLY A 89 18.72 42.31 3.05
CA GLY A 89 19.37 41.09 3.54
C GLY A 89 19.39 40.99 5.07
N PHE A 90 19.64 42.10 5.77
CA PHE A 90 19.63 42.16 7.23
C PHE A 90 18.23 41.98 7.78
N LEU A 91 17.21 42.62 7.20
CA LEU A 91 15.82 42.40 7.58
C LEU A 91 15.44 40.91 7.49
N GLY A 92 15.78 40.25 6.39
CA GLY A 92 15.57 38.82 6.21
C GLY A 92 16.31 37.97 7.25
N SER A 93 17.58 38.28 7.51
CA SER A 93 18.38 37.52 8.47
C SER A 93 18.00 37.77 9.94
N ILE A 94 17.55 38.97 10.28
CA ILE A 94 17.02 39.28 11.61
C ILE A 94 15.69 38.54 11.80
N GLY A 95 14.90 38.45 10.73
CA GLY A 95 13.69 37.65 10.68
C GLY A 95 12.53 38.22 11.51
N ASP A 96 12.56 39.52 11.82
CA ASP A 96 11.48 40.20 12.57
C ASP A 96 10.34 40.60 11.63
N ALA A 97 9.10 40.26 12.00
CA ALA A 97 7.90 40.50 11.20
C ALA A 97 7.65 41.99 10.88
N GLU A 98 8.18 42.93 11.67
CA GLU A 98 8.08 44.38 11.40
C GLU A 98 8.75 44.78 10.08
N GLY A 99 9.67 43.99 9.55
CA GLY A 99 10.28 44.22 8.24
C GLY A 99 9.37 43.88 7.05
N TYR A 100 8.26 43.15 7.27
CA TYR A 100 7.41 42.63 6.21
C TYR A 100 6.82 43.72 5.29
N PRO A 101 6.26 44.84 5.80
CA PRO A 101 5.65 45.84 4.94
C PRO A 101 6.62 46.46 3.93
N ALA A 102 7.83 46.78 4.36
CA ALA A 102 8.86 47.37 3.50
C ALA A 102 9.35 46.37 2.46
N LEU A 103 9.71 45.16 2.89
CA LEU A 103 10.14 44.10 1.98
C LEU A 103 9.06 43.75 0.94
N ARG A 104 7.78 43.72 1.33
CA ARG A 104 6.66 43.49 0.41
C ARG A 104 6.55 44.59 -0.62
N ARG A 105 6.61 45.87 -0.21
CA ARG A 105 6.54 47.01 -1.13
C ARG A 105 7.72 46.97 -2.11
N THR A 106 8.94 46.77 -1.64
CA THR A 106 10.13 46.66 -2.49
C THR A 106 10.03 45.51 -3.48
N ALA A 107 9.56 44.32 -3.07
CA ALA A 107 9.45 43.17 -3.97
C ALA A 107 8.45 43.42 -5.14
N LEU A 108 7.36 44.13 -4.86
CA LEU A 108 6.26 44.39 -5.79
C LEU A 108 6.41 45.69 -6.61
N ASP A 109 7.38 46.54 -6.27
CA ASP A 109 7.64 47.78 -7.00
C ASP A 109 8.26 47.48 -8.38
N SER A 110 7.54 47.81 -9.45
CA SER A 110 7.98 47.57 -10.83
C SER A 110 9.14 48.46 -11.26
N ASP A 111 9.29 49.62 -10.63
CA ASP A 111 10.30 50.63 -10.96
C ASP A 111 11.59 50.42 -10.16
N GLU A 112 11.63 49.40 -9.31
CA GLU A 112 12.78 49.08 -8.46
C GLU A 112 13.79 48.17 -9.15
N ASP A 113 15.06 48.28 -8.74
CA ASP A 113 16.15 47.44 -9.24
C ASP A 113 15.81 45.94 -9.10
N PRO A 114 15.89 45.13 -10.18
CA PRO A 114 15.57 43.70 -10.13
C PRO A 114 16.37 42.90 -9.10
N GLY A 115 17.61 43.30 -8.82
CA GLY A 115 18.46 42.69 -7.79
C GLY A 115 17.95 42.98 -6.38
N LEU A 116 17.54 44.22 -6.11
CA LEU A 116 16.92 44.59 -4.83
C LEU A 116 15.56 43.92 -4.63
N ARG A 117 14.73 43.87 -5.68
CA ARG A 117 13.45 43.13 -5.67
C ARG A 117 13.65 41.66 -5.33
N SER A 118 14.60 41.00 -6.01
CA SER A 118 14.95 39.60 -5.73
C SER A 118 15.46 39.41 -4.29
N THR A 119 16.31 40.30 -3.80
CA THR A 119 16.79 40.29 -2.41
C THR A 119 15.64 40.45 -1.42
N ALA A 120 14.67 41.32 -1.72
CA ALA A 120 13.48 41.49 -0.90
C ALA A 120 12.61 40.21 -0.88
N VAL A 121 12.44 39.52 -2.02
CA VAL A 121 11.75 38.21 -2.09
C VAL A 121 12.47 37.16 -1.24
N LEU A 122 13.79 37.06 -1.33
CA LEU A 122 14.60 36.16 -0.49
C LEU A 122 14.43 36.47 1.01
N ALA A 123 14.46 37.76 1.37
CA ALA A 123 14.27 38.21 2.74
C ALA A 123 12.85 37.93 3.28
N LEU A 124 11.81 38.10 2.45
CA LEU A 124 10.44 37.69 2.78
C LEU A 124 10.34 36.20 3.09
N GLY A 125 11.14 35.36 2.42
CA GLY A 125 11.20 33.93 2.70
C GLY A 125 11.85 33.58 4.05
N SER A 126 12.56 34.52 4.67
CA SER A 126 13.31 34.33 5.93
C SER A 126 12.67 35.04 7.13
N ILE A 127 11.65 35.88 6.89
CA ILE A 127 10.98 36.65 7.93
C ILE A 127 9.97 35.78 8.70
N ARG A 128 9.81 36.01 10.01
CA ARG A 128 8.87 35.24 10.87
C ARG A 128 7.43 35.69 10.70
N VAL A 129 6.87 35.44 9.52
CA VAL A 129 5.43 35.59 9.23
C VAL A 129 4.84 34.25 8.79
N PRO A 130 3.52 34.04 8.94
CA PRO A 130 2.88 32.81 8.46
C PRO A 130 3.16 32.59 6.96
N PRO A 131 3.48 31.36 6.51
CA PRO A 131 3.79 31.08 5.10
C PRO A 131 2.70 31.54 4.11
N ARG A 132 1.43 31.50 4.53
CA ARG A 132 0.29 32.01 3.74
C ARG A 132 0.40 33.50 3.39
N THR A 133 1.05 34.30 4.26
CA THR A 133 1.18 35.75 4.11
C THR A 133 2.18 36.13 3.02
N VAL A 134 3.24 35.35 2.85
CA VAL A 134 4.26 35.57 1.81
C VAL A 134 3.95 34.84 0.51
N ARG A 135 3.21 33.72 0.58
CA ARG A 135 2.81 32.94 -0.60
C ARG A 135 2.13 33.80 -1.67
N ALA A 136 1.15 34.63 -1.30
CA ALA A 136 0.42 35.47 -2.25
C ALA A 136 1.35 36.47 -2.98
N VAL A 137 2.36 37.00 -2.27
CA VAL A 137 3.37 37.89 -2.86
C VAL A 137 4.19 37.12 -3.89
N PHE A 138 4.70 35.94 -3.54
CA PHE A 138 5.49 35.13 -4.47
C PHE A 138 4.67 34.68 -5.70
N GLU A 139 3.41 34.33 -5.52
CA GLU A 139 2.51 33.95 -6.61
C GLU A 139 2.20 35.11 -7.57
N SER A 140 2.06 36.34 -7.06
CA SER A 140 1.86 37.52 -7.90
C SER A 140 3.07 37.85 -8.79
N LEU A 141 4.25 37.31 -8.47
CA LEU A 141 5.48 37.51 -9.21
C LEU A 141 5.70 36.44 -10.32
N LEU A 142 4.73 35.55 -10.55
CA LEU A 142 4.79 34.50 -11.58
C LEU A 142 4.14 34.95 -12.90
N GLN A 143 4.72 35.97 -13.54
CA GLN A 143 4.20 36.57 -14.77
C GLN A 143 5.34 36.89 -15.74
N ASP A 144 5.05 36.91 -17.05
CA ASP A 144 6.06 37.19 -18.09
C ASP A 144 6.66 38.59 -18.01
N SER A 145 5.93 39.55 -17.44
CA SER A 145 6.39 40.93 -17.22
C SER A 145 7.41 41.06 -16.08
N ILE A 146 7.56 40.03 -15.23
CA ILE A 146 8.45 40.07 -14.08
C ILE A 146 9.87 39.71 -14.52
N PRO A 147 10.90 40.48 -14.11
CA PRO A 147 12.28 40.14 -14.44
C PRO A 147 12.64 38.71 -14.02
N PRO A 148 13.32 37.90 -14.86
CA PRO A 148 13.62 36.50 -14.54
C PRO A 148 14.36 36.30 -13.21
N LEU A 149 15.20 37.25 -12.80
CA LEU A 149 15.87 37.19 -11.50
C LEU A 149 14.87 37.18 -10.32
N VAL A 150 13.81 37.98 -10.40
CA VAL A 150 12.79 38.11 -9.35
C VAL A 150 11.86 36.90 -9.36
N GLU A 151 11.39 36.49 -10.54
CA GLU A 151 10.49 35.35 -10.68
C GLU A 151 11.15 34.03 -10.25
N ARG A 152 12.42 33.78 -10.63
CA ARG A 152 13.15 32.58 -10.21
C ARG A 152 13.33 32.51 -8.69
N GLU A 153 13.56 33.65 -8.05
CA GLU A 153 13.66 33.72 -6.58
C GLU A 153 12.29 33.44 -5.94
N ALA A 154 11.20 34.00 -6.49
CA ALA A 154 9.84 33.71 -6.03
C ALA A 154 9.50 32.21 -6.14
N LEU A 155 9.86 31.57 -7.26
CA LEU A 155 9.75 30.12 -7.43
C LEU A 155 10.57 29.36 -6.39
N GLY A 156 11.80 29.81 -6.10
CA GLY A 156 12.64 29.22 -5.06
C GLY A 156 12.03 29.29 -3.66
N GLN A 157 11.35 30.39 -3.33
CA GLN A 157 10.62 30.49 -2.07
C GLN A 157 9.35 29.64 -2.07
N LEU A 158 8.60 29.59 -3.18
CA LEU A 158 7.43 28.71 -3.33
C LEU A 158 7.80 27.22 -3.26
N ALA A 159 8.97 26.82 -3.74
CA ALA A 159 9.47 25.46 -3.60
C ALA A 159 9.65 25.04 -2.12
N LYS A 160 9.82 25.99 -1.20
CA LYS A 160 9.88 25.72 0.24
C LYS A 160 8.49 25.54 0.84
N ILE A 161 7.52 26.37 0.48
CA ILE A 161 6.22 26.53 1.17
C ILE A 161 4.98 26.01 0.41
N GLY A 162 5.15 25.59 -0.85
CA GLY A 162 4.08 25.18 -1.76
C GLY A 162 3.30 26.34 -2.39
N THR A 163 2.79 26.11 -3.60
CA THR A 163 1.92 27.05 -4.34
C THR A 163 0.44 26.71 -4.15
N ARG A 164 -0.43 27.72 -4.26
CA ARG A 164 -1.87 27.62 -4.50
C ARG A 164 -2.24 28.15 -5.89
N SER A 165 -1.39 28.97 -6.51
CA SER A 165 -1.56 29.41 -7.90
C SER A 165 -1.01 28.35 -8.88
N VAL A 166 -1.71 27.22 -8.97
CA VAL A 166 -1.30 26.06 -9.79
C VAL A 166 -1.08 26.44 -11.25
N GLY A 167 -2.01 27.19 -11.85
CA GLY A 167 -1.91 27.62 -13.24
C GLY A 167 -0.69 28.48 -13.53
N ALA A 168 -0.45 29.52 -12.71
CA ALA A 168 0.71 30.40 -12.90
C ALA A 168 2.04 29.65 -12.68
N THR A 169 2.08 28.77 -11.69
CA THR A 169 3.28 27.95 -11.42
C THR A 169 3.55 26.95 -12.55
N LEU A 170 2.51 26.36 -13.13
CA LEU A 170 2.62 25.49 -14.30
C LEU A 170 3.11 26.26 -15.54
N SER A 171 2.54 27.43 -15.81
CA SER A 171 2.98 28.29 -16.92
C SER A 171 4.45 28.68 -16.78
N ALA A 172 4.88 29.07 -15.57
CA ALA A 172 6.28 29.34 -15.29
C ALA A 172 7.15 28.08 -15.50
N ALA A 173 6.73 26.91 -15.00
CA ALA A 173 7.46 25.66 -15.20
C ALA A 173 7.66 25.33 -16.70
N LYS A 174 6.63 25.49 -17.52
CA LYS A 174 6.70 25.24 -18.98
C LYS A 174 7.67 26.21 -19.67
N ARG A 175 7.57 27.51 -19.38
CA ARG A 175 8.47 28.54 -19.96
C ARG A 175 9.93 28.28 -19.60
N TYR A 176 10.23 28.06 -18.32
CA TYR A 176 11.60 27.80 -17.88
C TYR A 176 12.12 26.44 -18.36
N ALA A 177 11.25 25.44 -18.57
CA ALA A 177 11.65 24.16 -19.13
C ALA A 177 11.99 24.20 -20.63
N ALA A 178 11.54 25.23 -21.36
CA ALA A 178 11.89 25.42 -22.76
C ALA A 178 13.31 25.98 -22.96
N SER A 179 13.92 26.56 -21.91
CA SER A 179 15.29 27.08 -21.96
C SER A 179 16.31 26.01 -21.54
N GLU A 180 17.47 26.01 -22.21
CA GLU A 180 18.58 25.11 -21.91
C GLU A 180 19.51 25.65 -20.81
N ASP A 181 19.38 26.91 -20.38
CA ASP A 181 20.30 27.48 -19.40
C ASP A 181 20.13 26.88 -17.99
N SER A 182 21.24 26.78 -17.25
CA SER A 182 21.28 26.14 -15.93
C SER A 182 20.32 26.80 -14.92
N LEU A 183 20.13 28.12 -14.98
CA LEU A 183 19.30 28.83 -14.01
C LEU A 183 17.81 28.61 -14.30
N SER A 184 17.41 28.57 -15.57
CA SER A 184 16.04 28.20 -15.96
C SER A 184 15.72 26.76 -15.60
N ARG A 185 16.67 25.82 -15.74
CA ARG A 185 16.47 24.45 -15.25
C ARG A 185 16.24 24.40 -13.74
N ILE A 186 16.95 25.21 -12.95
CA ILE A 186 16.72 25.32 -11.49
C ILE A 186 15.34 25.90 -11.22
N ALA A 187 14.93 26.94 -11.95
CA ALA A 187 13.61 27.56 -11.82
C ALA A 187 12.47 26.59 -12.13
N ALA A 188 12.58 25.82 -13.21
CA ALA A 188 11.60 24.81 -13.59
C ALA A 188 11.50 23.69 -12.53
N LYS A 189 12.63 23.29 -11.93
CA LYS A 189 12.65 22.37 -10.78
C LYS A 189 11.97 22.98 -9.55
N HIS A 190 12.26 24.23 -9.21
CA HIS A 190 11.59 24.93 -8.12
C HIS A 190 10.07 25.01 -8.34
N ALA A 191 9.62 25.34 -9.54
CA ALA A 191 8.21 25.33 -9.89
C ALA A 191 7.57 23.94 -9.73
N THR A 192 8.28 22.89 -10.15
CA THR A 192 7.85 21.49 -10.00
C THR A 192 7.71 21.10 -8.52
N THR A 193 8.69 21.46 -7.67
CA THR A 193 8.62 21.23 -6.21
C THR A 193 7.55 22.08 -5.53
N ALA A 194 7.29 23.30 -6.03
CA ALA A 194 6.19 24.11 -5.53
C ALA A 194 4.83 23.46 -5.81
N LEU A 195 4.65 22.88 -7.00
CA LEU A 195 3.47 22.08 -7.38
C LEU A 195 3.36 20.80 -6.54
N GLU A 196 4.47 20.11 -6.27
CA GLU A 196 4.51 18.96 -5.36
C GLU A 196 3.90 19.32 -4.00
N LYS A 197 4.36 20.41 -3.38
CA LYS A 197 3.91 20.88 -2.07
C LYS A 197 2.56 21.62 -2.08
N SER A 198 1.90 21.73 -3.22
CA SER A 198 0.60 22.39 -3.30
C SER A 198 -0.45 21.63 -2.48
N PRO A 199 -1.27 22.30 -1.66
CA PRO A 199 -2.38 21.64 -0.97
C PRO A 199 -3.56 21.34 -1.90
N LEU A 200 -3.52 21.80 -3.15
CA LEU A 200 -4.63 21.71 -4.10
C LEU A 200 -4.53 20.42 -4.95
N PRO A 201 -5.59 19.60 -5.09
CA PRO A 201 -5.58 18.39 -5.91
C PRO A 201 -5.18 18.63 -7.38
N GLU A 202 -5.55 19.78 -7.93
CA GLU A 202 -5.30 20.20 -9.31
C GLU A 202 -3.80 20.23 -9.65
N ALA A 203 -2.93 20.38 -8.65
CA ALA A 203 -1.48 20.33 -8.87
C ALA A 203 -0.99 18.97 -9.39
N THR A 204 -1.68 17.87 -9.08
CA THR A 204 -1.37 16.56 -9.66
C THR A 204 -1.64 16.56 -11.17
N LEU A 205 -2.76 17.14 -11.60
CA LEU A 205 -3.11 17.28 -13.02
C LEU A 205 -2.11 18.19 -13.75
N ALA A 206 -1.70 19.28 -13.09
CA ALA A 206 -0.69 20.19 -13.61
C ALA A 206 0.68 19.52 -13.82
N LEU A 207 1.11 18.66 -12.89
CA LEU A 207 2.35 17.90 -13.04
C LEU A 207 2.28 16.92 -14.22
N PHE A 208 1.14 16.26 -14.44
CA PHE A 208 0.94 15.43 -15.62
C PHE A 208 0.91 16.23 -16.93
N ASP A 209 0.29 17.42 -16.93
CA ASP A 209 0.32 18.33 -18.08
C ASP A 209 1.76 18.80 -18.38
N LEU A 210 2.54 19.15 -17.34
CA LEU A 210 3.95 19.44 -17.49
C LEU A 210 4.71 18.23 -18.06
N LEU A 211 4.49 17.02 -17.55
CA LEU A 211 5.16 15.81 -18.02
C LEU A 211 4.95 15.58 -19.51
N ARG A 212 3.73 15.80 -20.03
CA ARG A 212 3.41 15.69 -21.46
C ARG A 212 3.98 16.81 -22.31
N HIS A 213 4.14 18.01 -21.73
CA HIS A 213 4.74 19.14 -22.43
C HIS A 213 6.25 18.96 -22.64
N LEU A 214 6.93 18.22 -21.77
CA LEU A 214 8.38 18.02 -21.81
C LEU A 214 8.78 17.00 -22.89
N ARG A 215 9.83 17.34 -23.65
CA ARG A 215 10.54 16.39 -24.54
C ARG A 215 11.03 15.16 -23.76
N GLY A 216 11.02 14.00 -24.41
CA GLY A 216 11.34 12.71 -23.79
C GLY A 216 12.72 12.64 -23.12
N ASP A 217 13.73 13.32 -23.65
CA ASP A 217 15.08 13.39 -23.09
C ASP A 217 15.23 14.38 -21.92
N SER A 218 14.25 15.26 -21.69
CA SER A 218 14.34 16.34 -20.70
C SER A 218 14.64 15.79 -19.29
N PRO A 219 15.70 16.27 -18.62
CA PRO A 219 16.03 15.85 -17.27
C PRO A 219 14.93 16.23 -16.25
N LEU A 220 14.08 17.21 -16.60
CA LEU A 220 12.99 17.65 -15.73
C LEU A 220 11.88 16.59 -15.60
N ARG A 221 11.71 15.68 -16.58
CA ARG A 221 10.72 14.58 -16.48
C ARG A 221 10.90 13.76 -15.20
N GLY A 222 12.15 13.46 -14.83
CA GLY A 222 12.45 12.76 -13.58
C GLY A 222 12.07 13.56 -12.33
N SER A 223 12.27 14.88 -12.33
CA SER A 223 11.82 15.76 -11.24
C SER A 223 10.30 15.80 -11.13
N VAL A 224 9.59 15.80 -12.27
CA VAL A 224 8.11 15.76 -12.29
C VAL A 224 7.58 14.42 -11.76
N LEU A 225 8.20 13.29 -12.11
CA LEU A 225 7.84 11.97 -11.58
C LEU A 225 8.11 11.86 -10.06
N THR A 226 9.20 12.46 -9.58
CA THR A 226 9.48 12.58 -8.14
C THR A 226 8.40 13.41 -7.46
N ALA A 227 8.01 14.55 -8.03
CA ALA A 227 6.94 15.40 -7.50
C ALA A 227 5.59 14.68 -7.47
N LEU A 228 5.22 13.95 -8.53
CA LEU A 228 4.03 13.12 -8.56
C LEU A 228 4.06 12.06 -7.45
N SER A 229 5.22 11.45 -7.21
CA SER A 229 5.41 10.48 -6.12
C SER A 229 5.27 11.10 -4.74
N GLY A 230 5.85 12.29 -4.51
CA GLY A 230 5.78 13.03 -3.25
C GLY A 230 4.36 13.48 -2.89
N ARG A 231 3.53 13.75 -3.92
CA ARG A 231 2.10 14.05 -3.72
C ARG A 231 1.25 12.85 -3.31
N ASN A 232 1.76 11.63 -3.48
CA ASN A 232 1.08 10.40 -3.12
C ASN A 232 -0.40 10.34 -3.60
N PRO A 233 -0.66 10.49 -4.92
CA PRO A 233 -2.02 10.51 -5.45
C PRO A 233 -2.76 9.21 -5.13
N GLN A 234 -4.02 9.34 -4.72
CA GLN A 234 -4.89 8.22 -4.39
C GLN A 234 -5.93 8.00 -5.48
N GLY A 235 -6.31 6.75 -5.69
CA GLY A 235 -7.32 6.36 -6.67
C GLY A 235 -6.82 6.35 -8.12
N PRO A 236 -7.66 5.88 -9.05
CA PRO A 236 -7.27 5.66 -10.44
C PRO A 236 -7.01 6.98 -11.16
N PHE A 237 -5.99 6.99 -12.02
CA PHE A 237 -5.69 8.13 -12.86
C PHE A 237 -6.71 8.31 -13.99
N SER A 238 -6.74 9.50 -14.59
CA SER A 238 -7.44 9.67 -15.86
C SER A 238 -6.82 8.75 -16.92
N ARG A 239 -7.60 8.39 -17.95
CA ARG A 239 -7.10 7.55 -19.06
C ARG A 239 -5.79 8.10 -19.63
N ARG A 240 -5.74 9.42 -19.86
CA ARG A 240 -4.59 10.12 -20.44
C ARG A 240 -3.36 10.10 -19.52
N ASP A 241 -3.56 10.29 -18.22
CA ASP A 241 -2.46 10.28 -17.24
C ASP A 241 -1.89 8.88 -17.07
N ARG A 242 -2.74 7.85 -17.06
CA ARG A 242 -2.33 6.44 -17.09
C ARG A 242 -1.53 6.14 -18.34
N GLU A 243 -2.04 6.47 -19.53
CA GLU A 243 -1.34 6.26 -20.81
C GLU A 243 0.03 6.96 -20.83
N THR A 244 0.13 8.17 -20.25
CA THR A 244 1.42 8.88 -20.11
C THR A 244 2.43 8.08 -19.28
N LEU A 245 2.01 7.47 -18.16
CA LEU A 245 2.90 6.64 -17.35
C LEU A 245 3.25 5.32 -18.04
N GLU A 246 2.30 4.72 -18.75
CA GLU A 246 2.52 3.50 -19.53
C GLU A 246 3.54 3.70 -20.65
N GLU A 247 3.53 4.84 -21.33
CA GLU A 247 4.58 5.22 -22.28
C GLU A 247 5.96 5.29 -21.62
N ILE A 248 6.05 5.93 -20.44
CA ILE A 248 7.30 6.09 -19.68
C ILE A 248 7.87 4.75 -19.21
N LEU A 249 7.03 3.73 -18.97
CA LEU A 249 7.51 2.38 -18.61
C LEU A 249 8.47 1.78 -19.66
N PHE A 250 8.29 2.15 -20.93
CA PHE A 250 9.06 1.60 -22.05
C PHE A 250 10.12 2.57 -22.58
N GLU A 251 10.32 3.73 -21.94
CA GLU A 251 11.44 4.64 -22.26
C GLU A 251 12.79 4.04 -21.81
N PRO A 252 13.91 4.35 -22.51
CA PRO A 252 15.25 3.87 -22.17
C PRO A 252 15.87 4.58 -20.94
N HIS A 253 15.07 4.80 -19.88
CA HIS A 253 15.47 5.48 -18.65
C HIS A 253 14.96 4.72 -17.42
N LEU A 254 15.78 3.80 -16.91
CA LEU A 254 15.44 2.90 -15.81
C LEU A 254 14.81 3.61 -14.59
N THR A 255 15.41 4.71 -14.12
CA THR A 255 14.88 5.46 -12.97
C THR A 255 13.45 5.98 -13.20
N ARG A 256 13.16 6.46 -14.41
CA ARG A 256 11.84 6.99 -14.76
C ARG A 256 10.81 5.87 -14.89
N ALA A 257 11.20 4.76 -15.52
CA ALA A 257 10.37 3.56 -15.62
C ALA A 257 10.01 3.00 -14.23
N LEU A 258 10.98 2.94 -13.31
CA LEU A 258 10.74 2.54 -11.92
C LEU A 258 9.74 3.46 -11.21
N GLN A 259 9.87 4.78 -11.41
CA GLN A 259 8.93 5.75 -10.83
C GLN A 259 7.53 5.61 -11.43
N ALA A 260 7.42 5.40 -12.75
CA ALA A 260 6.14 5.18 -13.42
C ALA A 260 5.46 3.89 -12.95
N ALA A 261 6.20 2.77 -12.83
CA ALA A 261 5.68 1.51 -12.31
C ALA A 261 5.12 1.67 -10.89
N ARG A 262 5.87 2.34 -9.99
CA ARG A 262 5.41 2.66 -8.62
C ARG A 262 4.13 3.47 -8.60
N LEU A 263 4.05 4.51 -9.43
CA LEU A 263 2.86 5.37 -9.51
C LEU A 263 1.65 4.58 -9.99
N LEU A 264 1.80 3.73 -11.02
CA LEU A 264 0.73 2.86 -11.52
C LEU A 264 0.29 1.83 -10.47
N GLY A 265 1.22 1.25 -9.71
CA GLY A 265 0.89 0.33 -8.62
C GLY A 265 0.10 0.99 -7.49
N ARG A 266 0.50 2.20 -7.09
CA ARG A 266 -0.10 2.95 -5.97
C ARG A 266 -1.55 3.34 -6.21
N THR A 267 -1.93 3.66 -7.45
CA THR A 267 -3.32 4.04 -7.77
C THR A 267 -4.29 2.88 -7.72
N ARG A 268 -3.77 1.64 -7.69
CA ARG A 268 -4.56 0.40 -7.79
C ARG A 268 -5.46 0.36 -9.02
N ASP A 269 -5.03 1.05 -10.09
CA ASP A 269 -5.78 1.11 -11.33
C ASP A 269 -5.58 -0.17 -12.13
N SER A 270 -6.60 -1.01 -12.14
CA SER A 270 -6.63 -2.28 -12.86
C SER A 270 -6.37 -2.15 -14.36
N ARG A 271 -6.56 -0.96 -14.95
CA ARG A 271 -6.28 -0.70 -16.37
C ARG A 271 -4.78 -0.72 -16.69
N ALA A 272 -3.91 -0.57 -15.70
CA ALA A 272 -2.45 -0.60 -15.89
C ALA A 272 -1.85 -2.02 -15.99
N VAL A 273 -2.65 -3.05 -15.67
CA VAL A 273 -2.20 -4.45 -15.55
C VAL A 273 -1.60 -4.97 -16.85
N GLU A 274 -2.20 -4.64 -17.99
CA GLU A 274 -1.75 -5.10 -19.29
C GLU A 274 -0.36 -4.54 -19.64
N ALA A 275 -0.16 -3.24 -19.42
CA ALA A 275 1.12 -2.57 -19.67
C ALA A 275 2.22 -3.13 -18.76
N LEU A 276 1.95 -3.30 -17.46
CA LEU A 276 2.90 -3.90 -16.52
C LEU A 276 3.21 -5.37 -16.86
N SER A 277 2.21 -6.16 -17.26
CA SER A 277 2.39 -7.55 -17.68
C SER A 277 3.23 -7.66 -18.96
N ARG A 278 3.07 -6.71 -19.90
CA ARG A 278 3.93 -6.61 -21.08
C ARG A 278 5.38 -6.31 -20.69
N LEU A 279 5.59 -5.41 -19.74
CA LEU A 279 6.92 -5.04 -19.25
C LEU A 279 7.68 -6.25 -18.68
N LEU A 280 6.99 -7.20 -18.03
CA LEU A 280 7.61 -8.43 -17.51
C LEU A 280 8.27 -9.30 -18.59
N ARG A 281 7.76 -9.24 -19.82
CA ARG A 281 8.26 -10.01 -20.97
C ARG A 281 9.34 -9.27 -21.76
N THR A 282 9.29 -7.94 -21.79
CA THR A 282 10.14 -7.13 -22.68
C THR A 282 11.33 -6.50 -21.99
N SER A 283 11.27 -6.27 -20.67
CA SER A 283 12.34 -5.56 -19.94
C SER A 283 13.55 -6.47 -19.69
N PRO A 284 14.78 -6.00 -19.97
CA PRO A 284 16.01 -6.70 -19.59
C PRO A 284 16.42 -6.44 -18.14
N SER A 285 15.86 -5.42 -17.47
CA SER A 285 16.26 -5.02 -16.13
C SER A 285 15.49 -5.79 -15.06
N THR A 286 16.18 -6.66 -14.33
CA THR A 286 15.71 -7.38 -13.13
C THR A 286 15.09 -6.45 -12.08
N GLN A 287 15.69 -5.28 -11.86
CA GLN A 287 15.18 -4.27 -10.94
C GLN A 287 13.81 -3.74 -11.38
N LEU A 288 13.63 -3.45 -12.68
CA LEU A 288 12.36 -2.98 -13.23
C LEU A 288 11.30 -4.10 -13.23
N LEU A 289 11.70 -5.35 -13.45
CA LEU A 289 10.82 -6.51 -13.33
C LEU A 289 10.27 -6.64 -11.92
N ALA A 290 11.14 -6.59 -10.90
CA ALA A 290 10.73 -6.63 -9.49
C ALA A 290 9.76 -5.48 -9.15
N GLU A 291 10.04 -4.26 -9.61
CA GLU A 291 9.16 -3.12 -9.40
C GLU A 291 7.80 -3.27 -10.08
N ALA A 292 7.77 -3.82 -11.29
CA ALA A 292 6.53 -4.09 -12.01
C ALA A 292 5.69 -5.19 -11.34
N CYS A 293 6.34 -6.23 -10.79
CA CYS A 293 5.68 -7.25 -9.97
C CYS A 293 5.08 -6.65 -8.70
N ASP A 294 5.83 -5.82 -7.98
CA ASP A 294 5.32 -5.11 -6.79
C ASP A 294 4.13 -4.21 -7.14
N ALA A 295 4.20 -3.51 -8.28
CA ALA A 295 3.09 -2.68 -8.76
C ALA A 295 1.84 -3.52 -9.10
N LEU A 296 2.00 -4.65 -9.78
CA LEU A 296 0.91 -5.59 -10.08
C LEU A 296 0.29 -6.14 -8.79
N ALA A 297 1.11 -6.56 -7.82
CA ALA A 297 0.65 -7.04 -6.52
C ALA A 297 -0.10 -5.93 -5.73
N ALA A 298 0.37 -4.69 -5.81
CA ALA A 298 -0.31 -3.55 -5.20
C ALA A 298 -1.67 -3.25 -5.85
N ILE A 299 -1.81 -3.46 -7.17
CA ILE A 299 -3.08 -3.36 -7.89
C ILE A 299 -4.03 -4.50 -7.48
N GLY A 300 -3.52 -5.72 -7.34
CA GLY A 300 -4.31 -6.89 -6.89
C GLY A 300 -5.33 -7.40 -7.90
N ASP A 301 -5.23 -7.01 -9.17
CA ASP A 301 -6.13 -7.49 -10.22
C ASP A 301 -5.70 -8.91 -10.68
N PRO A 302 -6.61 -9.90 -10.69
CA PRO A 302 -6.29 -11.27 -11.07
C PRO A 302 -5.64 -11.44 -12.45
N ARG A 303 -5.85 -10.53 -13.40
CA ARG A 303 -5.23 -10.57 -14.73
C ARG A 303 -3.70 -10.44 -14.66
N GLY A 304 -3.15 -9.89 -13.57
CA GLY A 304 -1.71 -9.83 -13.33
C GLY A 304 -1.11 -11.17 -12.87
N ARG A 305 -1.91 -12.08 -12.31
CA ARG A 305 -1.46 -13.34 -11.72
C ARG A 305 -0.68 -14.20 -12.71
N GLU A 306 -1.24 -14.43 -13.89
CA GLU A 306 -0.64 -15.33 -14.88
C GLU A 306 0.73 -14.82 -15.36
N ALA A 307 0.86 -13.50 -15.52
CA ALA A 307 2.12 -12.89 -15.93
C ALA A 307 3.20 -13.00 -14.84
N LEU A 308 2.83 -12.81 -13.56
CA LEU A 308 3.76 -13.05 -12.45
C LEU A 308 4.14 -14.52 -12.29
N ALA A 309 3.17 -15.43 -12.34
CA ALA A 309 3.41 -16.87 -12.17
C ALA A 309 4.40 -17.39 -13.22
N ARG A 310 4.21 -17.01 -14.49
CA ARG A 310 5.16 -17.36 -15.57
C ARG A 310 6.57 -16.85 -15.31
N LEU A 311 6.71 -15.62 -14.82
CA LEU A 311 8.03 -15.07 -14.52
C LEU A 311 8.68 -15.81 -13.34
N ARG A 312 7.91 -16.04 -12.27
CA ARG A 312 8.32 -16.78 -11.08
C ARG A 312 8.84 -18.17 -11.42
N ASP A 313 8.03 -18.97 -12.13
CA ASP A 313 8.35 -20.36 -12.45
C ASP A 313 9.61 -20.47 -13.33
N GLY A 314 9.94 -19.40 -14.07
CA GLY A 314 11.12 -19.30 -14.91
C GLY A 314 12.36 -18.69 -14.25
N LEU A 315 12.30 -18.17 -13.01
CA LEU A 315 13.36 -17.36 -12.40
C LEU A 315 14.73 -18.06 -12.39
N SER A 316 14.76 -19.36 -12.05
CA SER A 316 15.99 -20.16 -11.98
C SER A 316 16.69 -20.32 -13.33
N ASN A 317 15.93 -20.24 -14.42
CA ASN A 317 16.42 -20.40 -15.79
C ASN A 317 16.50 -19.08 -16.57
N ASP A 318 16.05 -17.98 -15.99
CA ASP A 318 16.00 -16.67 -16.63
C ASP A 318 17.41 -16.06 -16.72
N SER A 319 17.91 -15.91 -17.95
CA SER A 319 19.24 -15.37 -18.21
C SER A 319 19.44 -13.95 -17.69
N ARG A 320 18.36 -13.16 -17.53
CA ARG A 320 18.42 -11.79 -17.00
C ARG A 320 18.92 -11.76 -15.55
N PHE A 321 18.63 -12.80 -14.78
CA PHE A 321 18.99 -12.88 -13.36
C PHE A 321 20.37 -13.50 -13.11
N ARG A 322 20.96 -14.20 -14.09
CA ARG A 322 22.26 -14.88 -13.90
C ARG A 322 23.44 -13.91 -13.70
N MET A 323 23.36 -12.73 -14.32
CA MET A 323 24.47 -11.76 -14.36
C MET A 323 24.25 -10.55 -13.44
N ASP A 324 23.13 -10.49 -12.71
CA ASP A 324 22.81 -9.37 -11.83
C ASP A 324 23.26 -9.65 -10.39
N PRO A 325 24.18 -8.86 -9.80
CA PRO A 325 24.62 -9.06 -8.43
C PRO A 325 23.50 -8.90 -7.39
N LYS A 326 22.38 -8.25 -7.75
CA LYS A 326 21.19 -8.09 -6.91
C LYS A 326 20.05 -9.04 -7.28
N ALA A 327 20.30 -10.04 -8.12
CA ALA A 327 19.28 -10.96 -8.60
C ALA A 327 18.50 -11.65 -7.46
N GLY A 328 19.18 -12.01 -6.37
CA GLY A 328 18.52 -12.62 -5.20
C GLY A 328 17.52 -11.67 -4.52
N GLU A 329 17.85 -10.38 -4.38
CA GLU A 329 16.95 -9.36 -3.83
C GLU A 329 15.73 -9.15 -4.74
N HIS A 330 15.97 -9.05 -6.05
CA HIS A 330 14.91 -8.87 -7.04
C HIS A 330 14.00 -10.09 -7.14
N ALA A 331 14.56 -11.31 -7.12
CA ALA A 331 13.81 -12.56 -7.11
C ALA A 331 12.95 -12.69 -5.85
N ALA A 332 13.48 -12.35 -4.67
CA ALA A 332 12.72 -12.36 -3.42
C ALA A 332 11.52 -11.41 -3.46
N ARG A 333 11.67 -10.22 -4.07
CA ARG A 333 10.55 -9.28 -4.29
C ARG A 333 9.51 -9.87 -5.25
N ILE A 334 9.94 -10.50 -6.34
CA ILE A 334 9.03 -11.16 -7.29
C ILE A 334 8.24 -12.29 -6.62
N GLU A 335 8.89 -13.12 -5.81
CA GLU A 335 8.24 -14.17 -5.01
C GLU A 335 7.23 -13.57 -4.03
N ALA A 336 7.60 -12.50 -3.30
CA ALA A 336 6.70 -11.82 -2.39
C ALA A 336 5.48 -11.22 -3.11
N ALA A 337 5.68 -10.61 -4.27
CA ALA A 337 4.61 -10.08 -5.10
C ALA A 337 3.69 -11.20 -5.63
N ALA A 338 4.23 -12.35 -6.05
CA ALA A 338 3.44 -13.51 -6.44
C ALA A 338 2.64 -14.07 -5.26
N ALA A 339 3.22 -14.10 -4.06
CA ALA A 339 2.56 -14.54 -2.84
C ALA A 339 1.34 -13.68 -2.46
N VAL A 340 1.31 -12.39 -2.82
CA VAL A 340 0.09 -11.55 -2.68
C VAL A 340 -1.05 -12.13 -3.50
N PHE A 341 -0.77 -12.55 -4.74
CA PHE A 341 -1.77 -13.25 -5.54
C PHE A 341 -2.04 -14.64 -4.97
N ASP A 342 -1.08 -15.39 -4.46
CA ASP A 342 -1.36 -16.71 -3.84
C ASP A 342 -2.21 -16.59 -2.57
N ALA A 343 -2.10 -15.50 -1.82
CA ALA A 343 -2.95 -15.18 -0.67
C ALA A 343 -4.32 -14.60 -1.06
N GLN A 344 -4.39 -13.84 -2.16
CA GLN A 344 -5.64 -13.37 -2.77
C GLN A 344 -6.32 -14.44 -3.63
N ALA A 345 -5.61 -15.52 -3.96
CA ALA A 345 -6.22 -16.76 -4.33
C ALA A 345 -6.88 -17.25 -3.04
N THR A 346 -8.16 -16.90 -2.89
CA THR A 346 -9.10 -17.90 -2.38
C THR A 346 -8.68 -19.25 -2.98
N PRO A 347 -8.53 -20.32 -2.17
CA PRO A 347 -8.60 -21.66 -2.76
C PRO A 347 -9.86 -21.63 -3.64
N PRO A 348 -9.79 -22.18 -4.86
CA PRO A 348 -10.72 -21.86 -5.93
C PRO A 348 -12.15 -21.84 -5.38
N PRO A 349 -13.00 -20.85 -5.73
CA PRO A 349 -14.42 -21.03 -5.48
C PRO A 349 -14.77 -22.37 -6.11
N ALA A 350 -15.36 -23.29 -5.34
CA ALA A 350 -16.11 -24.34 -5.98
C ALA A 350 -17.07 -23.61 -6.92
N THR A 351 -16.91 -23.83 -8.23
CA THR A 351 -17.93 -23.57 -9.24
C THR A 351 -19.29 -23.74 -8.59
N PRO A 352 -20.26 -22.79 -8.66
CA PRO A 352 -21.58 -23.06 -8.12
C PRO A 352 -22.01 -24.32 -8.81
N PRO A 353 -22.22 -25.40 -8.06
CA PRO A 353 -22.35 -26.62 -8.77
C PRO A 353 -23.71 -26.62 -9.47
N GLY A 354 -23.69 -26.77 -10.80
CA GLY A 354 -24.29 -28.02 -11.26
C GLY A 354 -23.61 -29.14 -10.44
N PRO A 355 -24.38 -29.94 -9.70
CA PRO A 355 -24.03 -30.63 -8.44
C PRO A 355 -22.53 -30.99 -8.32
N ALA A 356 -21.85 -30.43 -7.32
CA ALA A 356 -20.41 -30.45 -7.16
C ALA A 356 -20.04 -31.90 -6.97
N ALA A 357 -18.98 -32.34 -7.63
CA ALA A 357 -18.33 -33.58 -7.27
C ALA A 357 -17.82 -33.43 -5.82
N VAL A 358 -18.63 -33.93 -4.91
CA VAL A 358 -18.43 -34.08 -3.48
C VAL A 358 -17.07 -34.72 -3.22
N VAL A 359 -16.26 -34.15 -2.32
CA VAL A 359 -15.18 -34.91 -1.69
C VAL A 359 -15.84 -35.83 -0.66
N LEU A 360 -16.14 -37.06 -1.12
CA LEU A 360 -16.93 -38.04 -0.39
C LEU A 360 -16.11 -38.61 0.78
N PHE A 361 -16.39 -38.21 2.02
CA PHE A 361 -15.94 -38.99 3.19
C PHE A 361 -16.63 -40.35 3.17
N ARG A 362 -15.88 -41.43 3.29
CA ARG A 362 -16.45 -42.78 3.31
C ARG A 362 -15.89 -43.62 4.45
N TYR A 363 -16.71 -44.49 5.01
CA TYR A 363 -16.25 -45.48 5.97
C TYR A 363 -16.89 -46.85 5.73
N GLU A 364 -16.09 -47.90 5.91
CA GLU A 364 -16.53 -49.29 5.90
C GLU A 364 -16.92 -49.70 7.31
N GLY A 365 -18.23 -49.74 7.57
CA GLY A 365 -18.77 -50.01 8.90
C GLY A 365 -20.29 -49.92 8.94
N TRP A 366 -20.86 -49.99 10.14
CA TRP A 366 -22.31 -50.02 10.35
C TRP A 366 -22.80 -48.68 10.90
N PRO A 367 -23.74 -47.96 10.26
CA PRO A 367 -24.24 -46.70 10.80
C PRO A 367 -25.08 -46.86 12.08
N GLY A 368 -25.49 -48.07 12.44
CA GLY A 368 -26.17 -48.36 13.72
C GLY A 368 -25.70 -49.68 14.33
N GLU A 369 -26.13 -49.96 15.56
CA GLU A 369 -25.76 -51.18 16.30
C GLU A 369 -26.29 -52.43 15.63
N GLY A 370 -25.54 -53.53 15.62
CA GLY A 370 -25.97 -54.80 15.03
C GLY A 370 -26.09 -54.78 13.49
N ARG A 371 -25.91 -55.95 12.88
CA ARG A 371 -26.05 -56.16 11.42
C ARG A 371 -27.53 -56.14 11.03
N PRO A 372 -27.97 -55.30 10.08
CA PRO A 372 -29.37 -55.24 9.66
C PRO A 372 -29.79 -56.55 8.97
N VAL A 373 -31.03 -56.96 9.22
CA VAL A 373 -31.73 -58.00 8.46
C VAL A 373 -32.69 -57.30 7.51
N ILE A 374 -32.37 -57.36 6.22
CA ILE A 374 -33.13 -56.70 5.16
C ILE A 374 -33.85 -57.78 4.38
N VAL A 375 -35.15 -57.64 4.18
CA VAL A 375 -35.96 -58.55 3.36
C VAL A 375 -36.44 -57.87 2.10
N TRP A 376 -36.71 -58.67 1.08
CA TRP A 376 -37.38 -58.20 -0.12
C TRP A 376 -38.90 -58.17 0.09
N ALA A 377 -39.52 -57.00 -0.02
CA ALA A 377 -40.96 -56.75 0.07
C ALA A 377 -41.55 -56.16 -1.24
N GLY A 378 -40.74 -56.03 -2.29
CA GLY A 378 -41.18 -55.49 -3.58
C GLY A 378 -42.03 -56.47 -4.42
N PRO A 379 -42.80 -55.98 -5.41
CA PRO A 379 -43.70 -56.79 -6.23
C PRO A 379 -43.00 -57.64 -7.32
N GLY A 380 -41.67 -57.55 -7.46
CA GLY A 380 -40.88 -58.27 -8.47
C GLY A 380 -39.97 -59.36 -7.87
N ASP A 381 -39.16 -59.98 -8.72
CA ASP A 381 -38.23 -61.08 -8.36
C ASP A 381 -36.75 -60.70 -8.55
N ALA A 382 -36.44 -59.41 -8.68
CA ALA A 382 -35.11 -58.92 -9.01
C ALA A 382 -34.77 -57.62 -8.25
N LEU A 383 -33.64 -57.63 -7.53
CA LEU A 383 -33.02 -56.47 -6.92
C LEU A 383 -31.93 -55.92 -7.87
N ALA A 384 -32.08 -54.67 -8.28
CA ALA A 384 -31.09 -53.99 -9.12
C ALA A 384 -29.76 -53.82 -8.38
N LEU A 385 -28.66 -54.13 -9.08
CA LEU A 385 -27.30 -54.02 -8.55
C LEU A 385 -26.46 -53.07 -9.41
N LYS A 386 -25.54 -52.36 -8.77
CA LYS A 386 -24.57 -51.44 -9.36
C LYS A 386 -23.17 -52.05 -9.36
N ARG A 387 -22.37 -51.75 -10.40
CA ARG A 387 -20.97 -52.21 -10.48
C ARG A 387 -20.10 -51.65 -9.34
N GLU A 388 -20.36 -50.41 -8.97
CA GLU A 388 -19.63 -49.65 -7.93
C GLU A 388 -20.64 -48.96 -7.00
N PRO A 389 -20.26 -48.60 -5.76
CA PRO A 389 -21.15 -47.94 -4.80
C PRO A 389 -21.36 -46.45 -5.16
N SER A 390 -22.02 -46.21 -6.29
CA SER A 390 -22.34 -44.88 -6.81
C SER A 390 -23.67 -44.93 -7.54
N ARG A 391 -24.51 -43.91 -7.34
CA ARG A 391 -25.83 -43.81 -8.01
C ARG A 391 -25.69 -43.72 -9.53
N ALA A 392 -24.57 -43.18 -10.02
CA ALA A 392 -24.25 -43.03 -11.44
C ALA A 392 -23.57 -44.28 -12.05
N ALA A 393 -23.24 -45.30 -11.24
CA ALA A 393 -22.59 -46.49 -11.74
C ALA A 393 -23.52 -47.30 -12.68
N GLN A 394 -22.88 -48.01 -13.61
CA GLN A 394 -23.58 -48.93 -14.51
C GLN A 394 -24.27 -50.04 -13.70
N ASP A 395 -25.49 -50.38 -14.10
CA ASP A 395 -26.18 -51.56 -13.59
C ASP A 395 -25.43 -52.83 -14.03
N VAL A 396 -25.41 -53.81 -13.14
CA VAL A 396 -24.94 -55.17 -13.43
C VAL A 396 -26.13 -56.14 -13.41
N GLU A 397 -25.87 -57.42 -13.67
CA GLU A 397 -26.90 -58.44 -13.58
C GLU A 397 -27.62 -58.37 -12.22
N PRO A 398 -28.96 -58.24 -12.20
CA PRO A 398 -29.70 -58.06 -10.96
C PRO A 398 -29.70 -59.33 -10.12
N LEU A 399 -29.79 -59.17 -8.81
CA LEU A 399 -29.92 -60.30 -7.89
C LEU A 399 -31.35 -60.83 -7.93
N LYS A 400 -31.53 -62.11 -8.24
CA LYS A 400 -32.83 -62.77 -8.09
C LYS A 400 -33.22 -62.86 -6.62
N VAL A 401 -34.40 -62.36 -6.28
CA VAL A 401 -34.93 -62.27 -4.91
C VAL A 401 -36.38 -62.75 -4.91
N THR A 402 -36.87 -63.23 -3.76
CA THR A 402 -38.26 -63.67 -3.61
C THR A 402 -38.93 -62.84 -2.52
N PRO A 403 -40.19 -62.39 -2.70
CA PRO A 403 -40.90 -61.67 -1.64
C PRO A 403 -40.89 -62.43 -0.32
N GLY A 404 -40.51 -61.74 0.76
CA GLY A 404 -40.38 -62.28 2.10
C GLY A 404 -39.02 -62.91 2.44
N THR A 405 -38.09 -63.06 1.48
CA THR A 405 -36.76 -63.62 1.76
C THR A 405 -35.76 -62.53 2.16
N GLU A 406 -34.78 -62.91 2.98
CA GLU A 406 -33.65 -62.06 3.34
C GLU A 406 -32.73 -61.81 2.14
N VAL A 407 -32.21 -60.60 2.03
CA VAL A 407 -31.19 -60.22 1.07
C VAL A 407 -29.83 -60.24 1.79
N ASP A 408 -29.04 -61.27 1.52
CA ASP A 408 -27.69 -61.39 2.06
C ASP A 408 -26.70 -60.42 1.41
N PHE A 409 -25.80 -59.89 2.23
CA PHE A 409 -24.78 -58.94 1.78
C PHE A 409 -23.48 -59.08 2.61
N THR A 410 -22.33 -58.80 1.99
CA THR A 410 -21.00 -59.10 2.55
C THR A 410 -20.23 -57.86 3.02
N HIS A 411 -20.54 -56.69 2.45
CA HIS A 411 -19.85 -55.42 2.75
C HIS A 411 -20.86 -54.32 3.05
N SER A 412 -20.44 -53.37 3.88
CA SER A 412 -21.19 -52.19 4.26
C SER A 412 -20.29 -50.97 4.10
N LEU A 413 -20.71 -50.02 3.27
CA LEU A 413 -19.97 -48.80 2.98
C LEU A 413 -20.92 -47.62 3.09
N VAL A 414 -20.58 -46.67 3.95
CA VAL A 414 -21.29 -45.40 4.07
C VAL A 414 -20.49 -44.33 3.34
N ILE A 415 -21.15 -43.58 2.47
CA ILE A 415 -20.56 -42.51 1.67
C ILE A 415 -21.29 -41.22 1.96
N THR A 416 -20.56 -40.21 2.43
CA THR A 416 -21.08 -38.88 2.74
C THR A 416 -21.15 -38.05 1.48
N ARG A 417 -22.35 -37.86 0.94
CA ARG A 417 -22.62 -37.02 -0.23
C ARG A 417 -22.58 -35.54 0.11
N GLU A 418 -23.00 -35.15 1.30
CA GLU A 418 -22.89 -33.78 1.77
C GLU A 418 -22.57 -33.85 3.27
N SER A 419 -21.47 -33.24 3.70
CA SER A 419 -21.16 -33.12 5.13
C SER A 419 -22.17 -32.18 5.79
N GLY A 420 -22.58 -32.51 7.01
CA GLY A 420 -23.30 -31.57 7.86
C GLY A 420 -22.37 -30.51 8.43
N LEU A 421 -22.95 -29.42 8.92
CA LEU A 421 -22.21 -28.31 9.52
C LEU A 421 -22.80 -27.98 10.89
N ALA A 422 -21.92 -27.81 11.86
CA ALA A 422 -22.24 -27.32 13.19
C ALA A 422 -21.39 -26.09 13.51
N ARG A 423 -21.98 -25.07 14.13
CA ARG A 423 -21.30 -23.86 14.59
C ARG A 423 -21.19 -23.84 16.11
N VAL A 424 -19.97 -23.59 16.58
CA VAL A 424 -19.67 -23.40 17.99
C VAL A 424 -20.18 -22.03 18.42
N SER A 425 -21.13 -22.00 19.35
CA SER A 425 -21.83 -20.78 19.80
C SER A 425 -21.18 -20.12 21.02
N ARG A 426 -20.30 -20.83 21.73
CA ARG A 426 -19.38 -20.30 22.76
C ARG A 426 -18.21 -21.26 22.95
N LYS A 427 -17.12 -20.77 23.55
CA LYS A 427 -15.91 -21.58 23.79
C LYS A 427 -16.24 -22.95 24.42
N ALA A 428 -15.73 -24.02 23.83
CA ALA A 428 -15.97 -25.40 24.21
C ALA A 428 -14.76 -26.28 23.90
N ALA A 429 -14.87 -27.59 24.10
CA ALA A 429 -13.94 -28.57 23.56
C ALA A 429 -14.74 -29.78 23.05
N VAL A 430 -14.22 -30.47 22.05
CA VAL A 430 -14.75 -31.76 21.60
C VAL A 430 -13.68 -32.82 21.79
N SER A 431 -14.05 -33.95 22.38
CA SER A 431 -13.16 -35.09 22.58
C SER A 431 -13.72 -36.33 21.91
N GLY A 432 -12.83 -37.19 21.42
CA GLY A 432 -13.23 -38.38 20.70
C GLY A 432 -12.06 -39.27 20.27
N SER A 433 -12.41 -40.46 19.79
CA SER A 433 -11.48 -41.42 19.20
C SER A 433 -10.95 -40.89 17.88
N SER A 434 -9.64 -40.64 17.80
CA SER A 434 -9.03 -39.94 16.67
C SER A 434 -8.55 -40.87 15.56
N TYR A 435 -9.03 -40.63 14.34
CA TYR A 435 -8.62 -41.31 13.11
C TYR A 435 -7.54 -40.54 12.34
N GLY A 436 -7.04 -39.42 12.90
CA GLY A 436 -6.10 -38.54 12.22
C GLY A 436 -6.72 -37.81 11.02
N LYS A 437 -5.87 -37.34 10.10
CA LYS A 437 -6.32 -36.69 8.86
C LYS A 437 -6.65 -37.77 7.83
N THR A 438 -7.94 -38.01 7.58
CA THR A 438 -8.38 -39.01 6.59
C THR A 438 -9.69 -38.65 5.91
N GLU A 439 -9.89 -39.21 4.72
CA GLU A 439 -11.14 -39.16 3.94
C GLU A 439 -11.80 -40.55 3.83
N ILE A 440 -11.05 -41.61 4.20
CA ILE A 440 -11.47 -43.01 4.11
C ILE A 440 -11.15 -43.69 5.44
N ILE A 441 -12.12 -44.38 6.02
CA ILE A 441 -11.91 -45.32 7.13
C ILE A 441 -12.28 -46.71 6.62
N ASP A 442 -11.28 -47.52 6.29
CA ASP A 442 -11.50 -48.92 5.87
C ASP A 442 -11.87 -49.82 7.06
N ALA A 443 -12.32 -51.06 6.78
CA ALA A 443 -12.76 -51.96 7.84
C ALA A 443 -11.68 -52.27 8.91
N PRO A 444 -10.38 -52.44 8.57
CA PRO A 444 -9.31 -52.55 9.56
C PRO A 444 -9.14 -51.30 10.44
N ALA A 445 -9.10 -50.12 9.83
CA ALA A 445 -8.99 -48.86 10.55
C ALA A 445 -10.22 -48.63 11.44
N TYR A 446 -11.42 -48.99 10.98
CA TYR A 446 -12.66 -48.90 11.73
C TYR A 446 -12.64 -49.76 13.01
N ARG A 447 -12.10 -50.99 12.97
CA ARG A 447 -12.11 -51.93 14.12
C ARG A 447 -10.96 -51.74 15.11
N THR A 448 -9.91 -51.05 14.70
CA THR A 448 -8.72 -50.89 15.54
C THR A 448 -8.99 -49.83 16.61
N PRO A 449 -8.66 -50.06 17.90
CA PRO A 449 -8.76 -49.02 18.93
C PRO A 449 -8.00 -47.75 18.55
N LYS A 450 -8.53 -46.59 18.96
CA LYS A 450 -7.95 -45.27 18.64
C LYS A 450 -7.58 -44.52 19.90
N PRO A 451 -6.53 -43.67 19.86
CA PRO A 451 -6.27 -42.75 20.95
C PRO A 451 -7.40 -41.74 21.05
N THR A 452 -7.78 -41.38 22.28
CA THR A 452 -8.66 -40.25 22.53
C THR A 452 -7.87 -38.95 22.41
N GLU A 453 -8.39 -38.01 21.63
CA GLU A 453 -7.85 -36.65 21.51
C GLU A 453 -8.93 -35.64 21.88
N GLU A 454 -8.52 -34.51 22.45
CA GLU A 454 -9.39 -33.39 22.78
C GLU A 454 -8.97 -32.16 21.98
N PHE A 455 -9.96 -31.47 21.40
CA PHE A 455 -9.76 -30.30 20.56
C PHE A 455 -10.46 -29.10 21.18
N PRO A 456 -9.72 -28.04 21.54
CA PRO A 456 -10.32 -26.80 22.02
C PRO A 456 -11.01 -26.08 20.86
N LEU A 457 -12.23 -25.61 21.10
CA LEU A 457 -13.07 -24.90 20.13
C LEU A 457 -13.34 -23.47 20.61
N LYS A 458 -13.27 -22.52 19.68
CA LYS A 458 -13.59 -21.12 19.87
C LYS A 458 -14.99 -20.82 19.35
N GLU A 459 -15.60 -19.79 19.92
CA GLU A 459 -16.86 -19.27 19.37
C GLU A 459 -16.69 -18.88 17.90
N GLY A 460 -17.63 -19.30 17.06
CA GLY A 460 -17.60 -19.11 15.62
C GLY A 460 -16.92 -20.24 14.85
N ASP A 461 -16.18 -21.14 15.51
CA ASP A 461 -15.60 -22.31 14.84
C ASP A 461 -16.70 -23.17 14.21
N LEU A 462 -16.40 -23.77 13.07
CA LEU A 462 -17.26 -24.73 12.41
C LEU A 462 -16.74 -26.14 12.68
N LEU A 463 -17.65 -27.11 12.76
CA LEU A 463 -17.37 -28.54 12.78
C LEU A 463 -18.11 -29.19 11.61
N GLU A 464 -17.46 -30.12 10.92
CA GLU A 464 -18.13 -30.90 9.87
C GLU A 464 -18.65 -32.20 10.47
N ILE A 465 -19.94 -32.45 10.34
CA ILE A 465 -20.56 -33.73 10.70
C ILE A 465 -20.45 -34.62 9.45
N LEU A 466 -19.63 -35.66 9.49
CA LEU A 466 -19.37 -36.49 8.32
C LEU A 466 -20.41 -37.60 8.19
N ALA A 467 -20.62 -38.40 9.24
CA ALA A 467 -21.64 -39.44 9.23
C ALA A 467 -22.10 -39.80 10.64
N TYR A 468 -23.38 -40.14 10.77
CA TYR A 468 -23.93 -40.70 12.00
C TYR A 468 -23.46 -42.13 12.23
N ARG A 469 -23.41 -42.49 13.51
CA ARG A 469 -22.98 -43.78 14.03
C ARG A 469 -23.95 -44.27 15.12
N ALA A 470 -23.70 -45.49 15.57
CA ALA A 470 -24.39 -46.11 16.69
C ALA A 470 -24.25 -45.27 17.97
N GLU A 471 -25.13 -45.52 18.94
CA GLU A 471 -25.03 -44.95 20.30
C GLU A 471 -24.96 -43.40 20.35
N GLY A 472 -25.54 -42.73 19.35
CA GLY A 472 -25.53 -41.26 19.27
C GLY A 472 -24.15 -40.65 18.96
N SER A 473 -23.21 -41.46 18.45
CA SER A 473 -21.91 -40.98 18.00
C SER A 473 -21.93 -40.53 16.53
N CYS A 474 -20.95 -39.70 16.17
CA CYS A 474 -20.75 -39.18 14.83
C CYS A 474 -19.25 -39.16 14.50
N PHE A 475 -18.93 -39.38 13.23
CA PHE A 475 -17.65 -38.94 12.69
C PHE A 475 -17.71 -37.43 12.46
N ILE A 476 -16.78 -36.69 13.05
CA ILE A 476 -16.68 -35.23 12.95
C ILE A 476 -15.29 -34.87 12.43
N ARG A 477 -15.21 -33.91 11.50
CA ARG A 477 -13.94 -33.27 11.13
C ARG A 477 -13.79 -31.95 11.87
N VAL A 478 -12.68 -31.77 12.56
CA VAL A 478 -12.31 -30.49 13.19
C VAL A 478 -11.53 -29.65 12.17
N PRO A 479 -12.09 -28.56 11.60
CA PRO A 479 -11.53 -27.91 10.40
C PRO A 479 -10.14 -27.31 10.59
N MET A 480 -9.83 -26.73 11.77
CA MET A 480 -8.50 -26.17 12.03
C MET A 480 -7.39 -27.22 12.02
N SER A 481 -7.70 -28.46 12.43
CA SER A 481 -6.74 -29.56 12.48
C SER A 481 -6.85 -30.50 11.27
N GLY A 482 -7.99 -30.49 10.56
CA GLY A 482 -8.34 -31.43 9.50
C GLY A 482 -8.50 -32.88 9.97
N ARG A 483 -8.52 -33.12 11.29
CA ARG A 483 -8.58 -34.47 11.87
C ARG A 483 -10.03 -34.94 11.99
N VAL A 484 -10.24 -36.23 11.73
CA VAL A 484 -11.50 -36.92 11.92
C VAL A 484 -11.50 -37.61 13.28
N ILE A 485 -12.56 -37.38 14.05
CA ILE A 485 -12.79 -38.05 15.34
C ILE A 485 -14.16 -38.72 15.35
N GLU A 486 -14.28 -39.84 16.05
CA GLU A 486 -15.57 -40.38 16.49
C GLU A 486 -15.87 -39.83 17.89
N SER A 487 -16.96 -39.09 18.02
CA SER A 487 -17.38 -38.41 19.26
C SER A 487 -18.90 -38.39 19.35
N ALA A 488 -19.47 -37.90 20.45
CA ALA A 488 -20.90 -37.66 20.53
C ALA A 488 -21.35 -36.74 19.38
N CYS A 489 -22.49 -37.06 18.75
CA CYS A 489 -23.03 -36.23 17.69
C CYS A 489 -23.30 -34.80 18.20
N PRO A 490 -23.00 -33.78 17.39
CA PRO A 490 -23.36 -32.43 17.77
C PRO A 490 -24.87 -32.28 17.87
N GLU A 491 -25.35 -31.75 18.99
CA GLU A 491 -26.76 -31.44 19.23
C GLU A 491 -26.95 -29.93 19.35
N ASN A 492 -28.16 -29.45 19.00
CA ASN A 492 -28.54 -28.06 19.24
C ASN A 492 -28.61 -27.79 20.75
N THR A 493 -27.57 -27.16 21.27
CA THR A 493 -27.38 -26.81 22.67
C THR A 493 -26.96 -25.35 22.77
N ASP A 494 -26.84 -24.83 23.99
CA ASP A 494 -26.29 -23.49 24.23
C ASP A 494 -24.83 -23.32 23.75
N PHE A 495 -24.13 -24.42 23.45
CA PHE A 495 -22.73 -24.43 23.04
C PHE A 495 -22.53 -24.66 21.55
N LEU A 496 -23.46 -25.35 20.89
CA LEU A 496 -23.31 -25.79 19.53
C LEU A 496 -24.65 -25.75 18.81
N LYS A 497 -24.65 -25.20 17.59
CA LYS A 497 -25.82 -25.11 16.73
C LYS A 497 -25.57 -25.86 15.44
N ILE A 498 -26.38 -26.87 15.15
CA ILE A 498 -26.41 -27.56 13.86
C ILE A 498 -26.99 -26.57 12.83
N LEU A 499 -26.24 -26.35 11.77
CA LEU A 499 -26.64 -25.56 10.62
C LEU A 499 -27.23 -26.47 9.54
N GLU A 500 -26.57 -27.59 9.28
CA GLU A 500 -26.93 -28.55 8.22
C GLU A 500 -26.64 -29.99 8.68
N GLN A 501 -27.50 -30.93 8.32
CA GLN A 501 -27.30 -32.36 8.62
C GLN A 501 -26.56 -33.06 7.46
N PRO A 502 -25.71 -34.07 7.74
CA PRO A 502 -25.04 -34.81 6.69
C PRO A 502 -26.04 -35.62 5.85
N LYS A 503 -25.79 -35.68 4.54
CA LYS A 503 -26.50 -36.58 3.62
C LYS A 503 -25.57 -37.72 3.27
N THR A 504 -25.90 -38.93 3.70
CA THR A 504 -25.12 -40.13 3.46
C THR A 504 -25.88 -41.14 2.61
N ASP A 505 -25.19 -41.84 1.73
CA ASP A 505 -25.68 -43.07 1.11
C ASP A 505 -25.06 -44.28 1.83
N TRP A 506 -25.89 -45.27 2.17
CA TRP A 506 -25.43 -46.50 2.78
C TRP A 506 -25.57 -47.65 1.79
N TRP A 507 -24.43 -48.09 1.27
CA TRP A 507 -24.28 -49.09 0.25
C TRP A 507 -23.93 -50.45 0.85
N LEU A 508 -24.60 -51.48 0.35
CA LEU A 508 -24.41 -52.87 0.72
C LEU A 508 -24.00 -53.67 -0.50
N ARG A 509 -23.12 -54.66 -0.33
CA ARG A 509 -22.68 -55.51 -1.44
C ARG A 509 -23.33 -56.89 -1.35
N ALA A 510 -24.24 -57.20 -2.27
CA ALA A 510 -24.84 -58.52 -2.38
C ALA A 510 -23.94 -59.50 -3.14
N SER A 511 -24.14 -60.78 -2.87
CA SER A 511 -23.59 -61.90 -3.64
C SER A 511 -24.66 -62.98 -3.79
N GLY A 512 -24.91 -63.44 -5.01
CA GLY A 512 -25.92 -64.44 -5.34
C GLY A 512 -25.37 -65.65 -6.09
N PRO A 513 -26.24 -66.66 -6.34
CA PRO A 513 -25.90 -67.83 -7.16
C PRO A 513 -25.45 -67.43 -8.57
N GLY A 514 -24.55 -68.21 -9.18
CA GLY A 514 -24.06 -67.96 -10.53
C GLY A 514 -22.97 -66.88 -10.64
N GLY A 515 -22.42 -66.42 -9.52
CA GLY A 515 -21.35 -65.40 -9.52
C GLY A 515 -21.85 -63.96 -9.65
N VAL A 516 -23.16 -63.74 -9.49
CA VAL A 516 -23.74 -62.40 -9.46
C VAL A 516 -23.27 -61.66 -8.21
N PHE A 517 -22.64 -60.50 -8.39
CA PHE A 517 -22.24 -59.62 -7.30
C PHE A 517 -22.40 -58.16 -7.70
N GLY A 518 -22.70 -57.30 -6.73
CA GLY A 518 -22.84 -55.87 -6.98
C GLY A 518 -23.33 -55.11 -5.74
N TRP A 519 -23.39 -53.80 -5.88
CA TRP A 519 -23.75 -52.87 -4.82
C TRP A 519 -25.21 -52.44 -4.94
N PHE A 520 -25.91 -52.34 -3.82
CA PHE A 520 -27.25 -51.78 -3.75
C PHE A 520 -27.34 -50.81 -2.59
N LEU A 521 -28.25 -49.85 -2.69
CA LEU A 521 -28.54 -48.92 -1.60
C LEU A 521 -29.42 -49.62 -0.57
N SER A 522 -29.13 -49.40 0.72
CA SER A 522 -29.93 -49.94 1.83
C SER A 522 -31.40 -49.47 1.83
N ASP A 523 -31.69 -48.36 1.17
CA ASP A 523 -33.04 -47.80 0.98
C ASP A 523 -33.61 -48.04 -0.43
N ALA A 524 -33.05 -49.00 -1.18
CA ALA A 524 -33.55 -49.31 -2.53
C ALA A 524 -35.02 -49.76 -2.49
N PRO A 525 -35.85 -49.37 -3.48
CA PRO A 525 -37.25 -49.75 -3.53
C PRO A 525 -37.44 -51.27 -3.46
N GLY A 526 -38.40 -51.71 -2.65
CA GLY A 526 -38.68 -53.13 -2.43
C GLY A 526 -37.85 -53.78 -1.33
N LEU A 527 -36.96 -53.05 -0.65
CA LEU A 527 -36.31 -53.52 0.58
C LEU A 527 -37.08 -53.05 1.82
N GLU A 528 -37.20 -53.93 2.80
CA GLU A 528 -37.78 -53.64 4.11
C GLU A 528 -36.78 -54.05 5.20
N PHE A 529 -36.51 -53.13 6.12
CA PHE A 529 -35.72 -53.41 7.32
C PHE A 529 -36.61 -54.13 8.34
N ARG A 530 -36.29 -55.37 8.71
CA ARG A 530 -37.08 -56.15 9.69
C ARG A 530 -36.51 -56.12 11.11
N SER A 531 -35.21 -56.33 11.25
CA SER A 531 -34.58 -56.47 12.56
C SER A 531 -33.07 -56.27 12.45
N ARG A 532 -32.36 -56.47 13.56
CA ARG A 532 -30.90 -56.52 13.61
C ARG A 532 -30.43 -57.81 14.27
N ARG A 533 -29.27 -58.31 13.84
CA ARG A 533 -28.50 -59.37 14.48
C ARG A 533 -27.34 -58.72 15.23
N PHE A 534 -27.28 -58.91 16.53
CA PHE A 534 -26.23 -58.38 17.39
C PHE A 534 -25.11 -59.40 17.55
#